data_AF-A0A6A4WH44-F1
#
_entry.id   AF-A0A6A4WH44-F1
#
_cell.length_a   1.000
_cell.length_b   1.000
_cell.length_c   1.000
_cell.angle_alpha   90.00
_cell.angle_beta   90.00
_cell.angle_gamma   90.00
#
_symmetry.space_group_name_H-M   'P 1'
#
loop_
_entity.id
_entity.type
_entity.pdbx_description
1 polymer ?
#
loop_
_entity_poly.entity_id
_entity_poly.type
_entity_poly.pdbx_seq_one_letter_code
_entity_poly.pdbx_strand_id
1 'polypeptide(L)'
;MFLTERVAVKVVDRAKLDHKKREMLTEEVTSMERLHHPNIIRLYEVVESPRHIYLVMEYAPAGDLERRVSREGPLTEADARSVFSQLLAAVQHMHSKKLVHRDIKAENVFFASRSRVKLGDLGFSRRVSGIGEHLTQFCGSPSYSAPELLSAASYRGDRADLWALGVLLFFSVTGRLPFDGASLAELRRHILAVRYRWPAGVGSEPCRELVAALLQRDPAARPSAAEAGRCRWLNGHPPPAAGRSLSLRAAPVTAQEREARARLRQLGVSETTLESHRRRGCHSPVTGLYRMVLHRVCREEEESGGSGKQLWLRGGDRCKQCTIL
;
A
#
# COMPACT_ATOMS: atom_id res chain seq x y z
N MET A 1 -12.37 -4.06 30.17
CA MET A 1 -12.35 -4.54 28.77
C MET A 1 -11.04 -4.05 28.15
N PHE A 2 -10.16 -4.93 27.69
CA PHE A 2 -8.91 -4.52 27.03
C PHE A 2 -9.10 -4.60 25.51
N LEU A 3 -8.60 -3.63 24.75
CA LEU A 3 -8.51 -3.75 23.30
C LEU A 3 -7.39 -4.75 22.96
N THR A 4 -7.76 -5.96 22.55
CA THR A 4 -6.82 -6.99 22.07
C THR A 4 -6.60 -6.87 20.56
N GLU A 5 -6.25 -5.67 20.08
CA GLU A 5 -5.97 -5.43 18.66
C GLU A 5 -4.47 -5.56 18.39
N ARG A 6 -4.10 -6.31 17.35
CA ARG A 6 -2.70 -6.41 16.92
C ARG A 6 -2.36 -5.24 16.01
N VAL A 7 -1.18 -4.65 16.22
CA VAL A 7 -0.65 -3.53 15.44
C VAL A 7 0.76 -3.86 14.95
N ALA A 8 1.16 -3.24 13.84
CA ALA A 8 2.55 -3.20 13.42
C ALA A 8 3.19 -1.94 13.98
N VAL A 9 4.44 -2.03 14.46
CA VAL A 9 5.17 -0.86 14.98
C VAL A 9 6.49 -0.74 14.25
N LYS A 10 6.63 0.28 13.40
CA LYS A 10 7.90 0.64 12.77
C LYS A 10 8.71 1.48 13.75
N VAL A 11 9.95 1.06 14.04
CA VAL A 11 10.80 1.71 15.05
C VAL A 11 11.94 2.43 14.38
N VAL A 12 11.98 3.76 14.53
CA VAL A 12 13.00 4.61 13.93
C VAL A 12 13.94 5.15 15.00
N ASP A 13 15.22 4.83 14.90
CA ASP A 13 16.27 5.35 15.76
C ASP A 13 16.60 6.81 15.43
N ARG A 14 16.38 7.72 16.38
CA ARG A 14 16.61 9.16 16.22
C ARG A 14 18.08 9.50 15.99
N ALA A 15 19.01 8.71 16.52
CA ALA A 15 20.43 8.93 16.33
C ALA A 15 20.88 8.68 14.88
N LYS A 16 20.11 7.89 14.12
CA LYS A 16 20.38 7.56 12.70
C LYS A 16 19.70 8.52 11.72
N LEU A 17 18.90 9.47 12.21
CA LEU A 17 18.18 10.45 11.41
C LEU A 17 19.02 11.72 11.19
N ASP A 18 19.72 11.76 10.06
CA ASP A 18 20.21 13.01 9.48
C ASP A 18 19.04 13.93 9.06
N HIS A 19 19.35 15.16 8.66
CA HIS A 19 18.36 16.16 8.28
C HIS A 19 17.40 15.64 7.20
N LYS A 20 17.96 15.04 6.13
CA LYS A 20 17.19 14.55 4.98
C LYS A 20 16.27 13.40 5.37
N LYS A 21 16.75 12.43 6.16
CA LYS A 21 15.93 11.31 6.64
C LYS A 21 14.80 11.77 7.56
N ARG A 22 15.01 12.83 8.34
CA ARG A 22 13.97 13.42 9.20
C ARG A 22 12.87 14.08 8.38
N GLU A 23 13.25 14.81 7.32
CA GLU A 23 12.29 15.35 6.36
C GLU A 23 11.50 14.24 5.68
N MET A 24 12.17 13.18 5.20
CA MET A 24 11.51 12.02 4.60
C MET A 24 10.52 11.34 5.56
N LEU A 25 10.90 11.18 6.85
CA LEU A 25 9.99 10.61 7.85
C LEU A 25 8.77 11.52 8.11
N THR A 26 8.98 12.84 8.11
CA THR A 26 7.90 13.83 8.29
C THR A 26 6.95 13.79 7.09
N GLU A 27 7.49 13.67 5.88
CA GLU A 27 6.72 13.47 4.65
C GLU A 27 5.97 12.13 4.66
N GLU A 28 6.58 11.04 5.13
CA GLU A 28 5.96 9.71 5.30
C GLU A 28 4.74 9.80 6.23
N VAL A 29 4.90 10.35 7.43
CA VAL A 29 3.80 10.52 8.41
C VAL A 29 2.68 11.38 7.81
N THR A 30 3.03 12.53 7.20
CA THR A 30 2.05 13.43 6.57
C THR A 30 1.28 12.74 5.44
N SER A 31 1.96 11.91 4.67
CA SER A 31 1.40 11.13 3.56
C SER A 31 0.41 10.10 4.09
N MET A 32 0.80 9.31 5.10
CA MET A 32 -0.06 8.33 5.74
C MET A 32 -1.32 8.96 6.36
N GLU A 33 -1.22 10.14 6.96
CA GLU A 33 -2.39 10.84 7.52
C GLU A 33 -3.38 11.33 6.45
N ARG A 34 -2.94 11.54 5.21
CA ARG A 34 -3.80 12.02 4.11
C ARG A 34 -4.44 10.86 3.35
N LEU A 35 -3.79 9.70 3.33
CA LEU A 35 -4.19 8.53 2.56
C LEU A 35 -5.15 7.64 3.34
N HIS A 36 -6.40 7.63 2.88
CA HIS A 36 -7.45 6.79 3.45
C HIS A 36 -8.03 5.89 2.37
N HIS A 37 -7.62 4.61 2.35
CA HIS A 37 -8.04 3.63 1.35
C HIS A 37 -8.06 2.23 2.00
N PRO A 38 -9.01 1.32 1.67
CA PRO A 38 -9.02 -0.04 2.24
C PRO A 38 -7.73 -0.81 1.93
N ASN A 39 -7.09 -0.50 0.80
CA ASN A 39 -5.90 -1.16 0.30
C ASN A 39 -4.59 -0.36 0.52
N ILE A 40 -4.55 0.55 1.49
CA ILE A 40 -3.32 1.21 1.95
C ILE A 40 -3.17 0.98 3.45
N ILE A 41 -1.96 0.67 3.92
CA ILE A 41 -1.66 0.52 5.36
C ILE A 41 -1.92 1.84 6.08
N ARG A 42 -2.67 1.77 7.18
CA ARG A 42 -3.05 2.94 7.97
C ARG A 42 -2.06 3.25 9.08
N LEU A 43 -1.87 4.54 9.34
CA LEU A 43 -1.22 5.04 10.55
C LEU A 43 -2.27 5.32 11.63
N TYR A 44 -2.14 4.65 12.78
CA TYR A 44 -2.97 4.94 13.94
C TYR A 44 -2.37 6.07 14.77
N GLU A 45 -1.10 5.94 15.14
CA GLU A 45 -0.44 6.83 16.09
C GLU A 45 1.06 6.96 15.81
N VAL A 46 1.63 8.12 16.15
CA VAL A 46 3.07 8.34 16.24
C VAL A 46 3.43 8.60 17.69
N VAL A 47 4.27 7.72 18.26
CA VAL A 47 4.80 7.85 19.61
C VAL A 47 6.26 8.25 19.53
N GLU A 48 6.65 9.26 20.30
CA GLU A 48 8.02 9.73 20.34
C GLU A 48 8.64 9.53 21.72
N SER A 49 9.89 9.10 21.73
CA SER A 49 10.74 9.01 22.91
C SER A 49 12.07 9.75 22.64
N PRO A 50 12.92 9.95 23.65
CA PRO A 50 14.22 10.60 23.43
C PRO A 50 15.12 9.88 22.41
N ARG A 51 15.01 8.54 22.29
CA ARG A 51 15.86 7.73 21.39
C ARG A 51 15.16 7.22 20.14
N HIS A 52 13.85 7.01 20.18
CA HIS A 52 13.12 6.37 19.10
C HIS A 52 11.82 7.10 18.76
N ILE A 53 11.42 7.01 17.50
CA ILE A 53 10.09 7.36 16.98
C ILE A 53 9.41 6.05 16.58
N TYR A 54 8.17 5.85 17.02
CA TYR A 54 7.39 4.65 16.78
C TYR A 54 6.16 5.00 15.95
N LEU A 55 6.03 4.39 14.77
CA LEU A 55 4.83 4.51 13.93
C LEU A 55 3.96 3.29 14.18
N VAL A 56 2.84 3.49 14.86
CA VAL A 56 1.84 2.46 15.15
C VAL A 56 0.88 2.36 13.98
N MET A 57 0.90 1.22 13.30
CA MET A 57 0.26 1.02 12.00
C MET A 57 -0.68 -0.19 11.99
N GLU A 58 -1.53 -0.24 10.97
CA GLU A 58 -2.36 -1.39 10.66
C GLU A 58 -1.50 -2.66 10.45
N TYR A 59 -1.85 -3.73 11.18
CA TYR A 59 -1.21 -5.03 11.03
C TYR A 59 -1.89 -5.87 9.95
N ALA A 60 -1.11 -6.38 9.01
CA ALA A 60 -1.53 -7.32 7.99
C ALA A 60 -1.01 -8.74 8.33
N PRO A 61 -1.85 -9.65 8.85
CA PRO A 61 -1.39 -10.89 9.46
C PRO A 61 -0.93 -11.97 8.48
N ALA A 62 -1.30 -11.88 7.19
CA ALA A 62 -1.08 -12.95 6.22
C ALA A 62 0.21 -12.78 5.38
N GLY A 63 1.14 -11.94 5.84
CA GLY A 63 2.43 -11.72 5.20
C GLY A 63 2.33 -10.87 3.94
N ASP A 64 3.41 -10.87 3.15
CA ASP A 64 3.55 -10.09 1.91
C ASP A 64 3.49 -10.95 0.64
N LEU A 65 3.33 -10.29 -0.50
CA LEU A 65 3.19 -10.92 -1.82
C LEU A 65 4.46 -11.63 -2.28
N GLU A 66 5.64 -11.10 -1.94
CA GLU A 66 6.91 -11.76 -2.26
C GLU A 66 6.94 -13.13 -1.59
N ARG A 67 6.76 -13.19 -0.27
CA ARG A 67 6.80 -14.44 0.48
C ARG A 67 5.70 -15.41 0.05
N ARG A 68 4.52 -14.90 -0.32
CA ARG A 68 3.42 -15.73 -0.84
C ARG A 68 3.80 -16.39 -2.17
N VAL A 69 4.35 -15.64 -3.11
CA VAL A 69 4.73 -16.17 -4.43
C VAL A 69 5.95 -17.09 -4.31
N SER A 70 6.95 -16.72 -3.50
CA SER A 70 8.15 -17.53 -3.29
C SER A 70 7.87 -18.88 -2.61
N ARG A 71 6.88 -18.94 -1.70
CA ARG A 71 6.56 -20.18 -0.96
C ARG A 71 5.54 -21.07 -1.67
N GLU A 72 4.51 -20.48 -2.28
CA GLU A 72 3.36 -21.21 -2.82
C GLU A 72 3.29 -21.14 -4.36
N GLY A 73 4.23 -20.47 -5.01
CA GLY A 73 4.27 -20.27 -6.46
C GLY A 73 3.42 -19.08 -6.94
N PRO A 74 3.40 -18.86 -8.27
CA PRO A 74 2.66 -17.76 -8.89
C PRO A 74 1.17 -17.79 -8.54
N LEU A 75 0.55 -16.62 -8.49
CA LEU A 75 -0.89 -16.50 -8.31
C LEU A 75 -1.63 -17.01 -9.55
N THR A 76 -2.82 -17.56 -9.34
CA THR A 76 -3.75 -17.75 -10.45
C THR A 76 -4.11 -16.40 -11.05
N GLU A 77 -4.49 -16.37 -12.32
CA GLU A 77 -4.83 -15.10 -12.97
C GLU A 77 -6.05 -14.43 -12.31
N ALA A 78 -6.99 -15.22 -11.76
CA ALA A 78 -8.12 -14.70 -11.01
C ALA A 78 -7.69 -14.02 -9.70
N ASP A 79 -6.80 -14.65 -8.93
CA ASP A 79 -6.26 -14.07 -7.70
C ASP A 79 -5.40 -12.83 -8.01
N ALA A 80 -4.54 -12.92 -9.02
CA ALA A 80 -3.73 -11.80 -9.49
C ALA A 80 -4.60 -10.61 -9.93
N ARG A 81 -5.74 -10.86 -10.59
CA ARG A 81 -6.71 -9.83 -10.97
C ARG A 81 -7.32 -9.14 -9.76
N SER A 82 -7.69 -9.91 -8.74
CA SER A 82 -8.21 -9.38 -7.47
C SER A 82 -7.17 -8.54 -6.72
N VAL A 83 -5.92 -8.99 -6.67
CA VAL A 83 -4.82 -8.25 -6.05
C VAL A 83 -4.54 -6.96 -6.85
N PHE A 84 -4.41 -7.08 -8.17
CA PHE A 84 -4.06 -5.95 -9.03
C PHE A 84 -5.13 -4.86 -9.02
N SER A 85 -6.42 -5.21 -9.06
CA SER A 85 -7.51 -4.21 -9.02
C SER A 85 -7.48 -3.39 -7.72
N GLN A 86 -7.17 -4.04 -6.59
CA GLN A 86 -7.02 -3.40 -5.28
C GLN A 86 -5.81 -2.47 -5.22
N LEU A 87 -4.68 -2.91 -5.77
CA LEU A 87 -3.46 -2.09 -5.83
C LEU A 87 -3.63 -0.89 -6.77
N LEU A 88 -4.27 -1.10 -7.92
CA LEU A 88 -4.55 -0.04 -8.87
C LEU A 88 -5.46 1.03 -8.26
N ALA A 89 -6.49 0.62 -7.52
CA ALA A 89 -7.37 1.54 -6.78
C ALA A 89 -6.59 2.33 -5.70
N ALA A 90 -5.70 1.67 -4.96
CA ALA A 90 -4.83 2.33 -3.98
C ALA A 90 -3.93 3.39 -4.64
N VAL A 91 -3.25 3.03 -5.74
CA VAL A 91 -2.36 3.94 -6.47
C VAL A 91 -3.14 5.08 -7.12
N GLN A 92 -4.30 4.80 -7.71
CA GLN A 92 -5.20 5.84 -8.23
C GLN A 92 -5.59 6.84 -7.14
N HIS A 93 -5.90 6.36 -5.94
CA HIS A 93 -6.22 7.22 -4.80
C HIS A 93 -5.02 8.09 -4.38
N MET A 94 -3.81 7.51 -4.33
CA MET A 94 -2.58 8.27 -4.06
C MET A 94 -2.36 9.37 -5.10
N HIS A 95 -2.44 9.02 -6.39
CA HIS A 95 -2.24 9.95 -7.50
C HIS A 95 -3.28 11.07 -7.53
N SER A 96 -4.55 10.77 -7.19
CA SER A 96 -5.60 11.80 -7.08
C SER A 96 -5.32 12.83 -5.98
N LYS A 97 -4.58 12.43 -4.94
CA LYS A 97 -4.09 13.30 -3.86
C LYS A 97 -2.70 13.90 -4.14
N LYS A 98 -2.24 13.82 -5.38
CA LYS A 98 -0.94 14.33 -5.84
C LYS A 98 0.22 13.72 -5.04
N LEU A 99 0.17 12.41 -4.85
CA LEU A 99 1.15 11.66 -4.09
C LEU A 99 1.58 10.44 -4.88
N VAL A 100 2.88 10.26 -5.06
CA VAL A 100 3.49 9.13 -5.77
C VAL A 100 4.22 8.23 -4.78
N HIS A 101 4.22 6.92 -5.01
CA HIS A 101 4.78 5.95 -4.06
C HIS A 101 6.29 5.77 -4.22
N ARG A 102 6.76 5.55 -5.45
CA ARG A 102 8.18 5.40 -5.84
C ARG A 102 8.94 4.17 -5.31
N ASP A 103 8.26 3.23 -4.65
CA ASP A 103 8.86 1.93 -4.23
C ASP A 103 7.78 0.84 -4.16
N ILE A 104 6.94 0.75 -5.19
CA ILE A 104 5.97 -0.33 -5.32
C ILE A 104 6.72 -1.60 -5.68
N LYS A 105 6.60 -2.62 -4.82
CA LYS A 105 7.23 -3.94 -4.97
C LYS A 105 6.45 -4.99 -4.18
N ALA A 106 6.72 -6.26 -4.43
CA ALA A 106 5.98 -7.38 -3.82
C ALA A 106 6.10 -7.41 -2.28
N GLU A 107 7.24 -6.98 -1.74
CA GLU A 107 7.52 -6.90 -0.31
C GLU A 107 6.66 -5.83 0.39
N ASN A 108 6.21 -4.82 -0.35
CA ASN A 108 5.38 -3.72 0.15
C ASN A 108 3.87 -3.97 -0.05
N VAL A 109 3.49 -5.15 -0.57
CA VAL A 109 2.09 -5.56 -0.74
C VAL A 109 1.75 -6.63 0.28
N PHE A 110 0.97 -6.27 1.29
CA PHE A 110 0.62 -7.13 2.41
C PHE A 110 -0.79 -7.70 2.32
N PHE A 111 -0.99 -8.94 2.75
CA PHE A 111 -2.31 -9.54 2.86
C PHE A 111 -2.90 -9.28 4.26
N ALA A 112 -3.96 -8.48 4.29
CA ALA A 112 -4.76 -8.28 5.50
C ALA A 112 -5.70 -9.47 5.75
N SER A 113 -6.16 -10.12 4.68
CA SER A 113 -6.91 -11.37 4.67
C SER A 113 -6.71 -12.06 3.32
N ARG A 114 -7.31 -13.24 3.09
CA ARG A 114 -7.22 -13.94 1.79
C ARG A 114 -7.71 -13.12 0.60
N SER A 115 -8.68 -12.23 0.81
CA SER A 115 -9.31 -11.45 -0.25
C SER A 115 -8.87 -9.98 -0.26
N ARG A 116 -8.06 -9.54 0.71
CA ARG A 116 -7.72 -8.12 0.88
C ARG A 116 -6.23 -7.88 0.98
N VAL A 117 -5.70 -7.09 0.04
CA VAL A 117 -4.32 -6.61 0.05
C VAL A 117 -4.20 -5.17 0.51
N LYS A 118 -3.02 -4.79 0.98
CA LYS A 118 -2.68 -3.44 1.43
C LYS A 118 -1.28 -3.08 0.94
N LEU A 119 -1.20 -1.95 0.25
CA LEU A 119 0.06 -1.32 -0.09
C LEU A 119 0.60 -0.58 1.14
N GLY A 120 1.84 -0.86 1.54
CA GLY A 120 2.52 -0.22 2.65
C GLY A 120 3.85 0.41 2.26
N ASP A 121 4.57 0.90 3.26
CA ASP A 121 5.87 1.59 3.15
C ASP A 121 5.87 2.84 2.26
N LEU A 122 5.53 3.97 2.86
CA LEU A 122 5.55 5.29 2.20
C LEU A 122 6.84 6.06 2.46
N GLY A 123 7.92 5.40 2.91
CA GLY A 123 9.20 6.03 3.24
C GLY A 123 9.87 6.71 2.03
N PHE A 124 9.54 6.29 0.81
CA PHE A 124 9.97 6.93 -0.43
C PHE A 124 8.88 7.75 -1.10
N SER A 125 7.68 7.86 -0.52
CA SER A 125 6.60 8.62 -1.14
C SER A 125 6.94 10.10 -1.26
N ARG A 126 6.31 10.80 -2.21
CA ARG A 126 6.50 12.24 -2.39
C ARG A 126 5.24 12.92 -2.87
N ARG A 127 4.99 14.12 -2.34
CA ARG A 127 3.96 15.02 -2.85
C ARG A 127 4.45 15.71 -4.11
N VAL A 128 3.60 15.75 -5.11
CA VAL A 128 3.82 16.52 -6.34
C VAL A 128 2.88 17.73 -6.35
N SER A 129 3.38 18.85 -6.83
CA SER A 129 2.67 20.11 -7.06
C SER A 129 1.58 19.98 -8.15
N GLY A 130 1.75 19.05 -9.09
CA GLY A 130 0.79 18.79 -10.16
C GLY A 130 0.92 17.39 -10.77
N ILE A 131 -0.08 16.98 -11.57
CA ILE A 131 0.05 15.78 -12.42
C ILE A 131 1.10 16.11 -13.48
N GLY A 132 2.17 15.32 -13.55
CA GLY A 132 3.26 15.54 -14.50
C GLY A 132 4.44 16.34 -13.97
N GLU A 133 4.52 16.63 -12.66
CA GLU A 133 5.77 17.15 -12.09
C GLU A 133 6.91 16.16 -12.31
N HIS A 134 8.06 16.70 -12.68
CA HIS A 134 9.30 15.97 -12.89
C HIS A 134 10.14 15.95 -11.60
N LEU A 135 10.44 14.75 -11.11
CA LEU A 135 11.27 14.51 -9.94
C LEU A 135 12.71 14.22 -10.34
N THR A 136 13.69 14.68 -9.56
CA THR A 136 15.14 14.47 -9.82
C THR A 136 15.79 13.47 -8.87
N GLN A 137 15.12 13.12 -7.77
CA GLN A 137 15.65 12.17 -6.78
C GLN A 137 15.28 10.74 -7.17
N PHE A 138 16.29 9.92 -7.46
CA PHE A 138 16.16 8.49 -7.73
C PHE A 138 16.20 7.69 -6.43
N CYS A 139 15.18 6.85 -6.22
CA CYS A 139 15.02 5.99 -5.05
C CYS A 139 14.17 4.77 -5.43
N GLY A 140 14.05 3.82 -4.51
CA GLY A 140 13.30 2.58 -4.72
C GLY A 140 14.16 1.42 -5.22
N SER A 141 13.49 0.29 -5.44
CA SER A 141 14.14 -1.00 -5.70
C SER A 141 14.49 -1.18 -7.19
N PRO A 142 15.76 -1.43 -7.57
CA PRO A 142 16.21 -1.40 -8.97
C PRO A 142 15.40 -2.28 -9.94
N SER A 143 14.95 -3.46 -9.51
CA SER A 143 14.20 -4.40 -10.35
C SER A 143 12.78 -3.92 -10.71
N TYR A 144 12.26 -2.93 -9.99
CA TYR A 144 10.96 -2.30 -10.24
C TYR A 144 11.10 -0.90 -10.87
N SER A 145 12.32 -0.41 -11.06
CA SER A 145 12.59 0.91 -11.59
C SER A 145 12.25 1.01 -13.08
N ALA A 146 11.54 2.07 -13.44
CA ALA A 146 11.24 2.42 -14.82
C ALA A 146 12.50 2.89 -15.59
N PRO A 147 12.55 2.75 -16.93
CA PRO A 147 13.71 3.12 -17.75
C PRO A 147 14.19 4.57 -17.55
N GLU A 148 13.25 5.51 -17.41
CA GLU A 148 13.55 6.93 -17.20
C GLU A 148 14.26 7.23 -15.88
N LEU A 149 14.06 6.39 -14.84
CA LEU A 149 14.82 6.49 -13.59
C LEU A 149 16.30 6.13 -13.79
N LEU A 150 16.65 5.51 -14.91
CA LEU A 150 18.00 5.05 -15.24
C LEU A 150 18.66 5.87 -16.35
N SER A 151 17.93 6.75 -17.05
CA SER A 151 18.47 7.47 -18.21
C SER A 151 18.11 8.95 -18.28
N ALA A 152 17.10 9.43 -17.54
CA ALA A 152 16.68 10.82 -17.59
C ALA A 152 17.23 11.62 -16.40
N ALA A 153 17.34 12.94 -16.57
CA ALA A 153 17.65 13.85 -15.46
C ALA A 153 16.47 14.04 -14.51
N SER A 154 15.25 13.78 -14.99
CA SER A 154 14.02 13.86 -14.21
C SER A 154 12.94 12.93 -14.74
N TYR A 155 11.96 12.57 -13.90
CA TYR A 155 10.92 11.60 -14.25
C TYR A 155 9.55 11.95 -13.69
N ARG A 156 8.51 11.43 -14.34
CA ARG A 156 7.12 11.50 -13.88
C ARG A 156 6.84 10.38 -12.87
N GLY A 157 6.72 10.73 -11.60
CA GLY A 157 6.53 9.75 -10.52
C GLY A 157 5.26 8.91 -10.68
N ASP A 158 4.18 9.50 -11.19
CA ASP A 158 2.92 8.79 -11.45
C ASP A 158 3.12 7.67 -12.48
N ARG A 159 3.83 7.96 -13.57
CA ARG A 159 4.12 6.97 -14.63
C ARG A 159 5.12 5.91 -14.20
N ALA A 160 6.05 6.24 -13.30
CA ALA A 160 6.97 5.28 -12.71
C ALA A 160 6.24 4.27 -11.81
N ASP A 161 5.25 4.71 -11.02
CA ASP A 161 4.42 3.80 -10.22
C ASP A 161 3.65 2.80 -11.11
N LEU A 162 3.15 3.24 -12.27
CA LEU A 162 2.44 2.35 -13.22
C LEU A 162 3.38 1.30 -13.85
N TRP A 163 4.63 1.67 -14.14
CA TRP A 163 5.64 0.70 -14.57
C TRP A 163 5.88 -0.36 -13.48
N ALA A 164 6.05 0.07 -12.24
CA ALA A 164 6.26 -0.84 -11.11
C ALA A 164 5.07 -1.79 -10.91
N LEU A 165 3.83 -1.32 -11.11
CA LEU A 165 2.64 -2.20 -11.14
C LEU A 165 2.68 -3.22 -12.29
N GLY A 166 3.20 -2.85 -13.46
CA GLY A 166 3.42 -3.78 -14.58
C GLY A 166 4.42 -4.89 -14.23
N VAL A 167 5.55 -4.51 -13.61
CA VAL A 167 6.56 -5.45 -13.08
C VAL A 167 5.94 -6.38 -12.05
N LEU A 168 5.17 -5.82 -11.11
CA LEU A 168 4.49 -6.55 -10.05
C LEU A 168 3.45 -7.55 -10.59
N LEU A 169 2.64 -7.14 -11.58
CA LEU A 169 1.65 -8.03 -12.20
C LEU A 169 2.34 -9.20 -12.90
N PHE A 170 3.39 -8.92 -13.68
CA PHE A 170 4.19 -9.96 -14.32
C PHE A 170 4.78 -10.94 -13.28
N PHE A 171 5.38 -10.42 -12.20
CA PHE A 171 5.89 -11.24 -11.10
C PHE A 171 4.78 -12.08 -10.47
N SER A 172 3.61 -11.49 -10.23
CA SER A 172 2.48 -12.17 -9.59
C SER A 172 2.00 -13.39 -10.37
N VAL A 173 1.94 -13.32 -11.70
CA VAL A 173 1.42 -14.41 -12.55
C VAL A 173 2.49 -15.36 -13.07
N THR A 174 3.77 -14.98 -13.01
CA THR A 174 4.88 -15.82 -13.52
C THR A 174 5.81 -16.34 -12.44
N GLY A 175 5.80 -15.74 -11.23
CA GLY A 175 6.74 -16.04 -10.16
C GLY A 175 8.17 -15.53 -10.39
N ARG A 176 8.40 -14.77 -11.47
CA ARG A 176 9.71 -14.24 -11.85
C ARG A 176 9.62 -12.79 -12.29
N LEU A 177 10.67 -12.03 -12.07
CA LEU A 177 10.72 -10.65 -12.53
C LEU A 177 10.84 -10.60 -14.06
N PRO A 178 10.24 -9.59 -14.73
CA PRO A 178 10.37 -9.42 -16.17
C PRO A 178 11.81 -9.03 -16.58
N PHE A 179 12.49 -8.28 -15.72
CA PHE A 179 13.87 -7.85 -15.91
C PHE A 179 14.71 -8.37 -14.76
N ASP A 180 15.78 -9.07 -15.10
CA ASP A 180 16.77 -9.58 -14.15
C ASP A 180 18.16 -9.57 -14.84
N GLY A 181 19.23 -9.70 -14.08
CA GLY A 181 20.59 -9.75 -14.60
C GLY A 181 21.61 -10.14 -13.53
N ALA A 182 22.72 -10.75 -13.95
CA ALA A 182 23.78 -11.16 -13.02
C ALA A 182 24.50 -9.95 -12.38
N SER A 183 24.27 -8.74 -12.89
CA SER A 183 24.78 -7.48 -12.35
C SER A 183 23.76 -6.36 -12.53
N LEU A 184 23.89 -5.29 -11.74
CA LEU A 184 23.08 -4.07 -11.91
C LEU A 184 23.22 -3.45 -13.30
N ALA A 185 24.39 -3.56 -13.93
CA ALA A 185 24.63 -3.08 -15.29
C ALA A 185 23.81 -3.89 -16.32
N GLU A 186 23.77 -5.21 -16.16
CA GLU A 186 22.98 -6.08 -17.01
C GLU A 186 21.47 -5.88 -16.81
N LEU A 187 21.02 -5.79 -15.56
CA LEU A 187 19.64 -5.44 -15.22
C LEU A 187 19.22 -4.12 -15.88
N ARG A 188 20.05 -3.07 -15.73
CA ARG A 188 19.82 -1.76 -16.36
C ARG A 188 19.68 -1.88 -17.88
N ARG A 189 20.55 -2.66 -18.53
CA ARG A 189 20.47 -2.90 -19.98
C ARG A 189 19.15 -3.55 -20.37
N HIS A 190 18.68 -4.55 -19.63
CA HIS A 190 17.39 -5.21 -19.90
C HIS A 190 16.19 -4.29 -19.69
N ILE A 191 16.19 -3.48 -18.63
CA ILE A 191 15.16 -2.47 -18.37
C ILE A 191 15.12 -1.42 -19.49
N LEU A 192 16.26 -0.84 -19.86
CA LEU A 192 16.33 0.19 -20.92
C LEU A 192 15.92 -0.34 -22.30
N ALA A 193 16.18 -1.62 -22.57
CA ALA A 193 15.75 -2.29 -23.80
C ALA A 193 14.28 -2.77 -23.75
N VAL A 194 13.63 -2.70 -22.58
CA VAL A 194 12.28 -3.24 -22.33
C VAL A 194 12.16 -4.68 -22.84
N ARG A 195 13.19 -5.49 -22.62
CA ARG A 195 13.26 -6.87 -23.14
C ARG A 195 12.93 -7.87 -22.06
N TYR A 196 11.73 -8.45 -22.11
CA TYR A 196 11.28 -9.52 -21.23
C TYR A 196 10.54 -10.60 -22.04
N ARG A 197 10.40 -11.81 -21.47
CA ARG A 197 9.75 -12.95 -22.15
C ARG A 197 8.74 -13.65 -21.24
N TRP A 198 7.54 -13.86 -21.78
CA TRP A 198 6.51 -14.67 -21.14
C TRP A 198 6.90 -16.15 -21.12
N PRO A 199 6.67 -16.87 -20.01
CA PRO A 199 6.75 -18.32 -20.02
C PRO A 199 5.66 -18.90 -20.93
N ALA A 200 5.93 -20.05 -21.55
CA ALA A 200 4.96 -20.73 -22.42
C ALA A 200 3.67 -21.04 -21.64
N GLY A 201 2.52 -20.75 -22.25
CA GLY A 201 1.20 -20.99 -21.64
C GLY A 201 0.79 -20.09 -20.47
N VAL A 202 1.64 -19.14 -20.02
CA VAL A 202 1.33 -18.30 -18.85
C VAL A 202 0.71 -16.96 -19.25
N GLY A 203 -0.39 -16.60 -18.58
CA GLY A 203 -1.10 -15.33 -18.76
C GLY A 203 -1.97 -15.31 -20.01
N SER A 204 -3.25 -14.98 -19.83
CA SER A 204 -4.18 -14.73 -20.93
C SER A 204 -3.72 -13.56 -21.80
N GLU A 205 -4.21 -13.52 -23.03
CA GLU A 205 -3.93 -12.41 -23.95
C GLU A 205 -4.32 -11.04 -23.33
N PRO A 206 -5.47 -10.87 -22.65
CA PRO A 206 -5.77 -9.66 -21.86
C PRO A 206 -4.74 -9.29 -20.79
N CYS A 207 -4.23 -10.28 -20.04
CA CYS A 207 -3.22 -10.04 -19.02
C CYS A 207 -1.92 -9.52 -19.63
N ARG A 208 -1.46 -10.18 -20.71
CA ARG A 208 -0.22 -9.83 -21.41
C ARG A 208 -0.30 -8.43 -22.02
N GLU A 209 -1.44 -8.05 -22.58
CA GLU A 209 -1.65 -6.70 -23.09
C GLU A 209 -1.58 -5.62 -22.01
N LEU A 210 -2.19 -5.85 -20.84
CA LEU A 210 -2.10 -4.90 -19.73
C LEU A 210 -0.65 -4.71 -19.28
N VAL A 211 0.10 -5.81 -19.11
CA VAL A 211 1.53 -5.73 -18.78
C VAL A 211 2.31 -4.98 -19.86
N ALA A 212 2.04 -5.25 -21.14
CA ALA A 212 2.69 -4.55 -22.25
C ALA A 212 2.35 -3.06 -22.29
N ALA A 213 1.12 -2.66 -21.95
CA ALA A 213 0.72 -1.27 -21.85
C ALA A 213 1.40 -0.53 -20.69
N LEU A 214 1.63 -1.21 -19.56
CA LEU A 214 2.31 -0.64 -18.39
C LEU A 214 3.84 -0.58 -18.57
N LEU A 215 4.42 -1.59 -19.21
CA LEU A 215 5.86 -1.69 -19.47
C LEU A 215 6.26 -0.99 -20.79
N GLN A 216 5.73 0.20 -21.05
CA GLN A 216 6.17 1.03 -22.18
C GLN A 216 7.42 1.82 -21.82
N ARG A 217 8.36 1.91 -22.77
CA ARG A 217 9.60 2.69 -22.57
C ARG A 217 9.30 4.17 -22.36
N ASP A 218 8.44 4.73 -23.21
CA ASP A 218 7.98 6.10 -23.10
C ASP A 218 6.95 6.22 -21.95
N PRO A 219 7.23 7.02 -20.90
CA PRO A 219 6.29 7.24 -19.80
C PRO A 219 4.96 7.86 -20.27
N ALA A 220 4.95 8.62 -21.36
CA ALA A 220 3.73 9.23 -21.90
C ALA A 220 2.81 8.20 -22.57
N ALA A 221 3.36 7.11 -23.09
CA ALA A 221 2.61 6.02 -23.69
C ALA A 221 1.97 5.07 -22.64
N ARG A 222 2.40 5.14 -21.37
CA ARG A 222 1.79 4.36 -20.29
C ARG A 222 0.42 4.91 -19.94
N PRO A 223 -0.61 4.06 -19.72
CA PRO A 223 -1.90 4.53 -19.23
C PRO A 223 -1.77 5.10 -17.82
N SER A 224 -2.70 5.95 -17.42
CA SER A 224 -2.86 6.37 -16.02
C SER A 224 -3.54 5.25 -15.23
N ALA A 225 -3.53 5.33 -13.90
CA ALA A 225 -4.22 4.32 -13.09
C ALA A 225 -5.72 4.22 -13.44
N ALA A 226 -6.38 5.35 -13.73
CA ALA A 226 -7.78 5.38 -14.14
C ALA A 226 -8.00 4.73 -15.53
N GLU A 227 -7.09 4.95 -16.48
CA GLU A 227 -7.17 4.34 -17.82
C GLU A 227 -6.88 2.84 -17.77
N ALA A 228 -5.84 2.43 -17.03
CA ALA A 228 -5.51 1.02 -16.81
C ALA A 228 -6.67 0.25 -16.16
N GLY A 229 -7.46 0.91 -15.31
CA GLY A 229 -8.64 0.33 -14.66
C GLY A 229 -9.77 -0.02 -15.63
N ARG A 230 -9.75 0.50 -16.86
CA ARG A 230 -10.74 0.24 -17.91
C ARG A 230 -10.27 -0.81 -18.93
N CYS A 231 -9.16 -1.48 -18.67
CA CYS A 231 -8.64 -2.49 -19.60
C CYS A 231 -9.51 -3.75 -19.64
N ARG A 232 -9.45 -4.48 -20.75
CA ARG A 232 -10.20 -5.72 -20.95
C ARG A 232 -9.95 -6.79 -19.89
N TRP A 233 -8.76 -6.82 -19.31
CA TRP A 233 -8.40 -7.81 -18.28
C TRP A 233 -9.12 -7.59 -16.94
N LEU A 234 -9.55 -6.37 -16.66
CA LEU A 234 -10.29 -5.99 -15.46
C LEU A 234 -11.81 -5.89 -15.68
N ASN A 235 -12.31 -6.23 -16.87
CA ASN A 235 -13.74 -6.21 -17.16
C ASN A 235 -14.52 -7.09 -16.17
N GLY A 236 -15.62 -6.56 -15.63
CA GLY A 236 -16.43 -7.24 -14.63
C GLY A 236 -15.83 -7.28 -13.21
N HIS A 237 -14.65 -6.70 -13.00
CA HIS A 237 -14.00 -6.58 -11.69
C HIS A 237 -13.82 -5.09 -11.33
N PRO A 238 -14.87 -4.43 -10.81
CA PRO A 238 -14.78 -3.02 -10.47
C PRO A 238 -13.69 -2.79 -9.41
N PRO A 239 -12.95 -1.68 -9.49
CA PRO A 239 -12.00 -1.33 -8.45
C PRO A 239 -12.73 -1.16 -7.11
N PRO A 240 -12.13 -1.57 -5.98
CA PRO A 240 -12.70 -1.28 -4.67
C PRO A 240 -12.93 0.23 -4.52
N ALA A 241 -14.06 0.60 -3.93
CA ALA A 241 -14.33 2.00 -3.63
C ALA A 241 -13.28 2.57 -2.65
N ALA A 242 -12.97 3.86 -2.79
CA ALA A 242 -12.05 4.53 -1.90
C ALA A 242 -12.51 4.41 -0.43
N GLY A 243 -11.55 4.20 0.45
CA GLY A 243 -11.80 3.94 1.86
C GLY A 243 -12.26 5.16 2.63
N ARG A 244 -12.96 4.90 3.72
CA ARG A 244 -13.40 5.94 4.64
C ARG A 244 -12.21 6.56 5.38
N SER A 245 -12.28 7.88 5.58
CA SER A 245 -11.36 8.60 6.45
C SER A 245 -11.64 8.24 7.91
N LEU A 246 -10.59 7.94 8.67
CA LEU A 246 -10.67 7.66 10.12
C LEU A 246 -10.33 8.89 10.96
N SER A 247 -10.32 10.08 10.35
CA SER A 247 -10.09 11.32 11.07
C SER A 247 -11.23 11.57 12.07
N LEU A 248 -10.88 11.99 13.28
CA LEU A 248 -11.86 12.39 14.28
C LEU A 248 -12.58 13.67 13.83
N ARG A 249 -13.86 13.58 13.49
CA ARG A 249 -14.69 14.69 12.97
C ARG A 249 -15.67 15.22 14.02
N ALA A 250 -16.07 16.49 13.89
CA ALA A 250 -17.01 17.15 14.80
C ALA A 250 -18.46 16.72 14.55
N ALA A 251 -18.92 16.78 13.29
CA ALA A 251 -20.22 16.32 12.80
C ALA A 251 -20.31 16.58 11.27
N PRO A 252 -21.24 15.93 10.53
CA PRO A 252 -22.06 14.81 10.96
C PRO A 252 -21.23 13.53 11.09
N VAL A 253 -21.50 12.74 12.14
CA VAL A 253 -20.83 11.46 12.40
C VAL A 253 -21.66 10.29 11.86
N THR A 254 -20.97 9.32 11.27
CA THR A 254 -21.56 8.09 10.71
C THR A 254 -22.03 7.13 11.80
N ALA A 255 -22.80 6.09 11.42
CA ALA A 255 -23.21 5.04 12.37
C ALA A 255 -22.01 4.33 13.00
N GLN A 256 -20.98 4.04 12.20
CA GLN A 256 -19.73 3.43 12.64
C GLN A 256 -18.98 4.33 13.63
N GLU A 257 -18.95 5.64 13.39
CA GLU A 257 -18.33 6.60 14.33
C GLU A 257 -19.12 6.71 15.64
N ARG A 258 -20.45 6.60 15.61
CA ARG A 258 -21.27 6.54 16.82
C ARG A 258 -20.97 5.29 17.64
N GLU A 259 -20.90 4.14 16.99
CA GLU A 259 -20.54 2.86 17.62
C GLU A 259 -19.11 2.90 18.19
N ALA A 260 -18.14 3.42 17.42
CA ALA A 260 -16.76 3.57 17.88
C ALA A 260 -16.67 4.47 19.12
N ARG A 261 -17.40 5.60 19.14
CA ARG A 261 -17.47 6.48 20.31
C ARG A 261 -18.14 5.80 21.51
N ALA A 262 -19.18 4.99 21.29
CA ALA A 262 -19.81 4.22 22.36
C ALA A 262 -18.84 3.22 23.00
N ARG A 263 -18.07 2.47 22.18
CA ARG A 263 -17.02 1.56 22.66
C ARG A 263 -15.91 2.30 23.42
N LEU A 264 -15.49 3.48 22.94
CA LEU A 264 -14.50 4.32 23.63
C LEU A 264 -14.96 4.80 25.00
N ARG A 265 -16.25 5.14 25.16
CA ARG A 265 -16.82 5.52 26.47
C ARG A 265 -16.73 4.39 27.48
N GLN A 266 -16.94 3.13 27.05
CA GLN A 266 -16.77 1.95 27.90
C GLN A 266 -15.30 1.74 28.34
N LEU A 267 -14.35 2.33 27.62
CA LEU A 267 -12.92 2.34 27.95
C LEU A 267 -12.50 3.58 28.74
N GLY A 268 -13.46 4.42 29.16
CA GLY A 268 -13.20 5.64 29.92
C GLY A 268 -12.82 6.86 29.07
N VAL A 269 -12.90 6.79 27.74
CA VAL A 269 -12.64 7.93 26.86
C VAL A 269 -13.94 8.68 26.57
N SER A 270 -14.09 9.85 27.18
CA SER A 270 -15.26 10.71 27.02
C SER A 270 -15.22 11.55 25.74
N GLU A 271 -16.36 12.14 25.34
CA GLU A 271 -16.41 13.06 24.19
C GLU A 271 -15.55 14.32 24.41
N THR A 272 -15.49 14.82 25.63
CA THR A 272 -14.66 15.99 25.96
C THR A 272 -13.18 15.66 25.83
N THR A 273 -12.77 14.43 26.20
CA THR A 273 -11.42 13.91 25.97
C THR A 273 -11.10 13.76 24.48
N LEU A 274 -12.03 13.27 23.67
CA LEU A 274 -11.85 13.18 22.22
C LEU A 274 -11.65 14.56 21.60
N GLU A 275 -12.50 15.52 21.97
CA GLU A 275 -12.47 16.88 21.41
C GLU A 275 -11.17 17.63 21.80
N SER A 276 -10.72 17.52 23.06
CA SER A 276 -9.48 18.18 23.51
C SER A 276 -8.23 17.63 22.81
N HIS A 277 -8.28 16.36 22.36
CA HIS A 277 -7.18 15.70 21.66
C HIS A 277 -7.24 15.82 20.13
N ARG A 278 -8.34 16.32 19.55
CA ARG A 278 -8.58 16.34 18.10
C ARG A 278 -7.48 17.04 17.31
N ARG A 279 -6.98 18.18 17.81
CA ARG A 279 -5.95 18.99 17.13
C ARG A 279 -4.57 18.33 17.08
N ARG A 280 -4.31 17.35 17.95
CA ARG A 280 -3.02 16.67 18.06
C ARG A 280 -2.81 15.59 16.98
N GLY A 281 -3.84 15.25 16.20
CA GLY A 281 -3.72 14.32 15.08
C GLY A 281 -3.17 12.95 15.49
N CYS A 282 -2.23 12.41 14.69
CA CYS A 282 -1.54 11.15 14.99
C CYS A 282 -0.64 11.17 16.23
N HIS A 283 -0.27 12.32 16.79
CA HIS A 283 0.58 12.43 18.00
C HIS A 283 -0.22 12.38 19.31
N SER A 284 -1.39 11.75 19.28
CA SER A 284 -2.31 11.65 20.40
C SER A 284 -2.75 10.20 20.60
N PRO A 285 -2.51 9.61 21.78
CA PRO A 285 -2.92 8.23 22.07
C PRO A 285 -4.44 8.07 22.03
N VAL A 286 -5.19 9.11 22.41
CA VAL A 286 -6.66 9.13 22.35
C VAL A 286 -7.13 9.06 20.88
N THR A 287 -6.46 9.79 19.98
CA THR A 287 -6.79 9.78 18.55
C THR A 287 -6.38 8.45 17.91
N GLY A 288 -5.23 7.90 18.30
CA GLY A 288 -4.77 6.57 17.88
C GLY A 288 -5.77 5.49 18.26
N LEU A 289 -6.22 5.48 19.52
CA LEU A 289 -7.23 4.57 20.03
C LEU A 289 -8.55 4.69 19.26
N TYR A 290 -9.01 5.92 19.00
CA TYR A 290 -10.20 6.17 18.19
C TYR A 290 -10.07 5.57 16.79
N ARG A 291 -8.95 5.81 16.11
CA ARG A 291 -8.69 5.27 14.77
C ARG A 291 -8.70 3.74 14.78
N MET A 292 -8.10 3.10 15.78
CA MET A 292 -8.11 1.64 15.93
C MET A 292 -9.51 1.08 16.14
N VAL A 293 -10.28 1.65 17.07
CA VAL A 293 -11.65 1.21 17.37
C VAL A 293 -12.57 1.40 16.16
N LEU A 294 -12.53 2.58 15.53
CA LEU A 294 -13.33 2.85 14.34
C LEU A 294 -12.98 1.91 13.19
N HIS A 295 -11.70 1.66 12.98
CA HIS A 295 -11.27 0.73 11.95
C HIS A 295 -11.78 -0.69 12.21
N ARG A 296 -11.76 -1.14 13.47
CA ARG A 296 -12.32 -2.44 13.86
C ARG A 296 -13.82 -2.54 13.60
N VAL A 297 -14.59 -1.51 13.99
CA VAL A 297 -16.05 -1.46 13.72
C VAL A 297 -16.33 -1.59 12.22
N CYS A 298 -15.60 -0.85 11.38
CA CYS A 298 -15.74 -0.95 9.92
C CYS A 298 -15.42 -2.35 9.39
N ARG A 299 -14.41 -3.04 9.93
CA ARG A 299 -14.05 -4.41 9.51
C ARG A 299 -15.10 -5.43 9.92
N GLU A 300 -15.62 -5.34 11.14
CA GLU A 300 -16.66 -6.25 11.65
C GLU A 300 -17.93 -6.17 10.79
N GLU A 301 -18.32 -4.97 10.33
CA GLU A 301 -19.46 -4.80 9.41
C GLU A 301 -19.21 -5.44 8.03
N GLU A 302 -18.02 -5.25 7.45
CA GLU A 302 -17.67 -5.86 6.15
C GLU A 302 -17.66 -7.39 6.22
N GLU A 303 -17.20 -7.95 7.35
CA GLU A 303 -17.20 -9.40 7.60
C GLU A 303 -18.62 -9.93 7.84
N SER A 304 -19.49 -9.15 8.50
CA SER A 304 -20.88 -9.54 8.80
C SER A 304 -21.82 -9.40 7.60
N GLY A 305 -21.59 -8.40 6.73
CA GLY A 305 -22.36 -8.19 5.51
C GLY A 305 -21.99 -9.14 4.36
N GLY A 306 -20.89 -9.89 4.51
CA GLY A 306 -20.36 -10.82 3.51
C GLY A 306 -20.80 -12.27 3.67
N SER A 307 -21.87 -12.59 4.42
CA SER A 307 -22.32 -13.98 4.65
C SER A 307 -22.89 -14.62 3.37
N GLY A 308 -21.98 -15.07 2.51
CA GLY A 308 -22.27 -15.74 1.25
C GLY A 308 -21.04 -16.50 0.78
N LYS A 309 -20.78 -17.65 1.44
CA LYS A 309 -19.85 -18.73 1.06
C LYS A 309 -18.35 -18.36 0.96
N GLN A 310 -17.54 -18.75 1.94
CA GLN A 310 -16.70 -19.96 1.82
C GLN A 310 -15.91 -20.24 3.11
N LEU A 311 -16.22 -21.41 3.68
CA LEU A 311 -15.64 -22.00 4.87
C LEU A 311 -14.35 -22.74 4.48
N TRP A 312 -13.15 -22.20 4.68
CA TRP A 312 -11.91 -23.00 4.58
C TRP A 312 -10.81 -22.60 5.56
N LEU A 313 -10.36 -23.61 6.31
CA LEU A 313 -9.15 -23.76 7.11
C LEU A 313 -9.03 -22.91 8.40
N ARG A 314 -9.51 -23.54 9.49
CA ARG A 314 -8.78 -23.58 10.76
C ARG A 314 -7.47 -24.33 10.51
N GLY A 315 -6.34 -23.64 10.67
CA GLY A 315 -5.01 -24.24 10.72
C GLY A 315 -4.17 -23.34 11.60
N GLY A 316 -3.93 -23.77 12.84
CA GLY A 316 -3.10 -23.03 13.77
C GLY A 316 -1.65 -23.21 13.41
N ASP A 317 -0.94 -22.10 13.21
CA ASP A 317 0.51 -22.08 13.24
C ASP A 317 0.99 -20.96 14.17
N ARG A 318 1.65 -21.40 15.24
CA ARG A 318 2.47 -20.56 16.11
C ARG A 318 3.73 -20.20 15.32
N CYS A 319 3.75 -19.05 14.67
CA CYS A 319 4.98 -18.52 14.08
C CYS A 319 5.66 -17.56 15.05
N LYS A 320 6.74 -18.05 15.65
CA LYS A 320 7.79 -17.26 16.30
C LYS A 320 8.63 -16.62 15.19
N GLN A 321 8.63 -15.29 15.10
CA GLN A 321 9.81 -14.45 14.83
C GLN A 321 9.36 -12.99 14.68
N CYS A 322 9.72 -12.18 15.68
CA CYS A 322 9.85 -10.74 15.50
C CYS A 322 10.98 -10.52 14.49
N THR A 323 10.66 -9.99 13.32
CA THR A 323 11.63 -9.24 12.52
C THR A 323 11.22 -7.78 12.63
N ILE A 324 12.10 -7.01 13.24
CA ILE A 324 12.07 -5.55 13.32
C ILE A 324 12.07 -5.04 11.88
N LEU A 325 11.04 -4.27 11.52
CA LEU A 325 11.00 -3.41 10.34
C LEU A 325 11.27 -1.96 10.76
#